data_AF-A0A1G7MFP3-F1
#
_entry.id   AF-A0A1G7MFP3-F1
#
_cell.length_a   1.000
_cell.length_b   1.000
_cell.length_c   1.000
_cell.angle_alpha   90.00
_cell.angle_beta   90.00
_cell.angle_gamma   90.00
#
_symmetry.space_group_name_H-M   'P 1'
#
loop_
_entity.id
_entity.type
_entity.pdbx_description
1 polymer ?
#
loop_
_entity_poly.entity_id
_entity_poly.type
_entity_poly.pdbx_seq_one_letter_code
_entity_poly.pdbx_strand_id
1 'polypeptide(L)'
;MLRSEIAKQLYADDPDAVISAARHPLETNWAFDAEQATLQIGGPPRGWCADFIENKPNSVMLLQFPSNNLTHFRCGDVSDLVVSISRSDLARHDFRHVRVDVSN
;
A
#
# COMPACT_ATOMS: atom_id res chain seq x y z
N MET A 1 7.28 -19.81 3.20
CA MET A 1 7.95 -18.57 2.78
C MET A 1 9.23 -18.80 1.97
N LEU A 2 10.19 -19.65 2.40
CA LEU A 2 11.46 -19.89 1.66
C LEU A 2 11.30 -20.29 0.16
N ARG A 3 10.27 -21.07 -0.19
CA ARG A 3 10.04 -21.51 -1.58
C ARG A 3 9.59 -20.38 -2.52
N SER A 4 8.95 -19.32 -2.01
CA SER A 4 8.48 -18.19 -2.83
C SER A 4 9.62 -17.25 -3.19
N GLU A 5 10.54 -16.99 -2.25
CA GLU A 5 11.69 -16.11 -2.48
C GLU A 5 12.68 -16.70 -3.48
N ILE A 6 12.97 -18.01 -3.40
CA ILE A 6 13.82 -18.70 -4.38
C ILE A 6 13.18 -18.68 -5.77
N ALA A 7 11.86 -18.85 -5.86
CA ALA A 7 11.14 -18.78 -7.13
C ALA A 7 11.12 -17.36 -7.73
N LYS A 8 10.99 -16.32 -6.90
CA LYS A 8 11.16 -14.91 -7.33
C LYS A 8 12.54 -14.67 -7.90
N GLN A 9 13.59 -15.13 -7.22
CA GLN A 9 14.96 -14.91 -7.64
C GLN A 9 15.27 -15.63 -8.95
N LEU A 10 14.86 -16.89 -9.08
CA LEU A 10 14.98 -17.65 -10.33
C LEU A 10 14.21 -16.99 -11.48
N TYR A 11 12.98 -16.53 -11.22
CA TYR A 11 12.17 -15.84 -12.22
C TYR A 11 12.76 -14.49 -12.65
N ALA A 12 13.38 -13.75 -11.71
CA ALA A 12 14.02 -12.48 -12.00
C ALA A 12 15.29 -12.63 -12.86
N ASP A 13 16.04 -13.73 -12.66
CA ASP A 13 17.23 -14.05 -13.45
C ASP A 13 16.86 -14.61 -14.84
N ASP A 14 15.92 -15.55 -14.89
CA ASP A 14 15.38 -16.14 -16.13
C ASP A 14 13.93 -16.60 -15.92
N PRO A 15 12.93 -15.92 -16.51
CA PRO A 15 11.53 -16.34 -16.42
C PRO A 15 11.31 -17.78 -16.87
N ASP A 16 12.11 -18.27 -17.84
CA ASP A 16 12.03 -19.62 -18.38
C ASP A 16 12.64 -20.71 -17.50
N ALA A 17 13.41 -20.33 -16.48
CA ALA A 17 13.88 -21.25 -15.44
C ALA A 17 12.74 -21.74 -14.53
N VAL A 18 11.61 -21.04 -14.49
CA VAL A 18 10.41 -21.46 -13.75
C VAL A 18 9.43 -22.15 -14.70
N ILE A 19 9.07 -23.39 -14.39
CA ILE A 19 8.10 -24.16 -15.19
C ILE A 19 6.78 -23.38 -15.33
N SER A 20 6.19 -23.38 -16.53
CA SER A 20 4.99 -22.59 -16.85
C SER A 20 3.84 -22.79 -15.84
N ALA A 21 3.62 -24.03 -15.40
CA ALA A 21 2.59 -24.38 -14.40
C ALA A 21 2.80 -23.72 -13.02
N ALA A 22 4.04 -23.43 -12.65
CA ALA A 22 4.37 -22.73 -11.40
C ALA A 22 4.48 -21.20 -11.61
N ARG A 23 4.83 -20.77 -12.81
CA ARG A 23 4.97 -19.35 -13.18
C ARG A 23 3.64 -18.60 -13.14
N HIS A 24 2.60 -19.15 -13.76
CA HIS A 24 1.32 -18.44 -13.91
C HIS A 24 0.65 -18.07 -12.57
N PRO A 25 0.60 -18.95 -11.54
CA PRO A 25 0.12 -18.57 -10.21
C PRO A 25 0.99 -17.51 -9.53
N LEU A 26 2.31 -17.55 -9.74
CA LEU A 26 3.23 -16.57 -9.15
C LEU A 26 3.04 -15.18 -9.78
N GLU A 27 3.00 -15.08 -11.10
CA GLU A 27 2.75 -13.83 -11.82
C GLU A 27 1.40 -13.22 -11.43
N THR A 28 0.35 -14.04 -11.29
CA THR A 28 -0.97 -13.58 -10.86
C THR A 28 -0.91 -12.97 -9.45
N ASN A 29 -0.25 -13.64 -8.51
CA ASN A 29 -0.08 -13.14 -7.16
C ASN A 29 0.76 -11.85 -7.12
N TRP A 30 1.85 -11.80 -7.89
CA TRP A 30 2.71 -10.62 -7.94
C TRP A 30 2.05 -9.42 -8.63
N ALA A 31 1.22 -9.66 -9.65
CA ALA A 31 0.41 -8.61 -10.26
C ALA A 31 -0.58 -8.03 -9.25
N PHE A 32 -1.26 -8.89 -8.49
CA PHE A 32 -2.13 -8.46 -7.40
C PHE A 32 -1.37 -7.68 -6.33
N ASP A 33 -0.22 -8.18 -5.87
CA ASP A 33 0.63 -7.50 -4.89
C ASP A 33 1.10 -6.12 -5.41
N ALA A 34 1.45 -6.01 -6.70
CA ALA A 34 1.88 -4.77 -7.33
C ALA A 34 0.74 -3.73 -7.43
N GLU A 35 -0.48 -4.15 -7.73
CA GLU A 35 -1.65 -3.27 -7.72
C GLU A 35 -1.92 -2.72 -6.31
N GLN A 36 -1.89 -3.59 -5.30
CA GLN A 36 -2.06 -3.17 -3.89
C GLN A 36 -0.92 -2.26 -3.42
N ALA A 37 0.28 -2.42 -3.97
CA ALA A 37 1.45 -1.62 -3.65
C ALA A 37 1.51 -0.23 -4.30
N THR A 38 0.50 0.15 -5.07
CA THR A 38 0.47 1.46 -5.71
C THR A 38 0.07 2.52 -4.71
N LEU A 39 0.95 3.52 -4.54
CA LEU A 39 0.71 4.74 -3.79
C LEU A 39 -0.59 5.40 -4.25
N GLN A 40 -1.44 5.78 -3.30
CA GLN A 40 -2.73 6.41 -3.58
C GLN A 40 -2.70 7.88 -3.15
N ILE A 41 -3.13 8.77 -4.04
CA ILE A 41 -3.29 10.20 -3.75
C ILE A 41 -4.79 10.51 -3.76
N GLY A 42 -5.31 11.01 -2.64
CA GLY A 42 -6.73 11.34 -2.52
C GLY A 42 -7.67 10.15 -2.48
N GLY A 43 -8.97 10.45 -2.42
CA GLY A 43 -10.03 9.45 -2.27
C GLY A 43 -10.18 8.92 -0.83
N PRO A 44 -10.98 7.87 -0.62
CA PRO A 44 -11.03 7.18 0.66
C PRO A 44 -9.78 6.30 0.86
N PRO A 45 -9.27 6.17 2.09
CA PRO A 45 -8.23 5.20 2.40
C PRO A 45 -8.72 3.76 2.17
N ARG A 46 -7.79 2.89 1.78
CA ARG A 46 -7.99 1.44 1.80
C ARG A 46 -7.84 0.95 3.24
N GLY A 47 -8.71 0.04 3.66
CA GLY A 47 -8.72 -0.47 5.03
C GLY A 47 -9.34 0.49 6.05
N TRP A 48 -9.23 0.13 7.33
CA TRP A 48 -9.78 0.91 8.43
C TRP A 48 -8.75 1.88 8.99
N CYS A 49 -9.07 3.18 9.01
CA CYS A 49 -8.23 4.24 9.56
C CYS A 49 -9.05 5.01 10.60
N ALA A 50 -8.74 4.80 11.89
CA ALA A 50 -9.55 5.29 13.00
C ALA A 50 -9.66 6.82 12.99
N ASP A 51 -8.52 7.51 12.92
CA ASP A 51 -8.48 8.98 12.97
C ASP A 51 -9.16 9.61 11.75
N PHE A 52 -9.05 8.97 10.59
CA PHE A 52 -9.72 9.42 9.38
C PHE A 52 -11.25 9.29 9.51
N ILE A 53 -11.73 8.16 10.01
CA ILE A 53 -13.15 7.82 10.11
C ILE A 53 -13.84 8.66 11.19
N GLU A 54 -13.23 8.79 12.36
CA GLU A 54 -13.79 9.57 13.47
C GLU A 54 -13.98 11.05 13.12
N ASN A 55 -13.16 11.57 12.22
CA ASN A 55 -13.22 12.96 11.77
C ASN A 55 -14.05 13.16 10.48
N LYS A 56 -14.74 12.13 9.97
CA LYS A 56 -15.70 12.31 8.87
C LYS A 56 -16.88 13.21 9.29
N PRO A 57 -17.42 14.03 8.37
CA PRO A 57 -17.07 14.14 6.95
C PRO A 57 -15.92 15.12 6.64
N ASN A 58 -15.26 15.66 7.67
CA ASN A 58 -14.26 16.71 7.53
C ASN A 58 -12.87 16.20 7.16
N SER A 59 -12.59 14.91 7.26
CA SER A 59 -11.32 14.32 6.83
C SER A 59 -11.19 14.25 5.30
N VAL A 60 -9.99 14.55 4.81
CA VAL A 60 -9.53 14.32 3.44
C VAL A 60 -8.23 13.54 3.52
N MET A 61 -8.15 12.41 2.83
CA MET A 61 -6.87 11.71 2.68
C MET A 61 -6.06 12.44 1.63
N LEU A 62 -4.80 12.74 1.95
CA LEU A 62 -3.85 13.28 0.99
C LEU A 62 -3.12 12.14 0.28
N LEU A 63 -2.67 11.15 1.05
CA LEU A 63 -1.74 10.15 0.59
C LEU A 63 -1.90 8.86 1.39
N GLN A 64 -1.82 7.71 0.73
CA GLN A 64 -1.66 6.41 1.37
C GLN A 64 -0.47 5.70 0.76
N PHE A 65 0.50 5.36 1.60
CA PHE A 65 1.66 4.55 1.25
C PHE A 65 1.41 3.11 1.68
N PRO A 66 1.33 2.18 0.73
CA PRO A 66 1.07 0.79 1.06
C PRO A 66 2.29 0.11 1.67
N SER A 67 2.05 -0.73 2.67
CA SER A 67 3.05 -1.72 3.09
C SER A 67 3.13 -2.81 2.01
N ASN A 68 4.33 -3.07 1.49
CA ASN A 68 4.49 -4.06 0.42
C ASN A 68 5.81 -4.84 0.54
N ASN A 69 5.70 -6.15 0.34
CA ASN A 69 6.82 -7.07 0.30
C ASN A 69 7.66 -6.96 -0.98
N LEU A 70 7.13 -6.42 -2.10
CA LEU A 70 7.93 -6.22 -3.32
C LEU A 70 8.88 -5.03 -3.22
N THR A 71 8.47 -3.94 -2.56
CA THR A 71 9.30 -2.73 -2.39
C THR A 71 10.07 -2.71 -1.07
N HIS A 72 9.90 -3.74 -0.23
CA HIS A 72 10.41 -3.83 1.14
C HIS A 72 10.03 -2.65 2.05
N PHE A 73 9.06 -1.83 1.63
CA PHE A 73 8.55 -0.73 2.42
C PHE A 73 7.48 -1.27 3.38
N ARG A 74 7.67 -1.08 4.68
CA ARG A 74 6.73 -1.49 5.71
C ARG A 74 6.51 -0.36 6.70
N CYS A 75 5.25 -0.10 7.03
CA CYS A 75 4.84 0.81 8.08
C CYS A 75 4.26 -0.01 9.23
N GLY A 76 5.08 -0.26 10.25
CA GLY A 76 4.72 -1.17 11.34
C GLY A 76 4.71 -2.63 10.89
N ASP A 77 3.75 -3.41 11.38
CA ASP A 77 3.73 -4.87 11.22
C ASP A 77 3.16 -5.33 9.86
N VAL A 78 2.12 -4.68 9.31
CA VAL A 78 1.56 -5.03 7.98
C VAL A 78 0.71 -3.91 7.33
N SER A 79 0.74 -2.69 7.86
CA SER A 79 -0.30 -1.70 7.62
C SER A 79 0.15 -0.56 6.71
N ASP A 80 -0.77 0.06 5.99
CA ASP A 80 -0.45 1.20 5.13
C ASP A 80 -0.34 2.48 5.97
N LEU A 81 0.56 3.37 5.59
CA LEU A 81 0.64 4.70 6.19
C LEU A 81 -0.36 5.63 5.49
N VAL A 82 -1.26 6.22 6.25
CA VAL A 82 -2.31 7.10 5.71
C VAL A 82 -2.10 8.50 6.24
N VAL A 83 -1.92 9.45 5.32
CA VAL A 83 -1.78 10.88 5.61
C VAL A 83 -3.09 11.56 5.29
N SER A 84 -3.68 12.21 6.29
CA SER A 84 -4.95 12.91 6.15
C SER A 84 -4.90 14.32 6.73
N ILE A 85 -5.88 15.14 6.37
CA ILE A 85 -6.00 16.53 6.80
C ILE A 85 -7.49 16.89 6.89
N SER A 86 -7.83 17.94 7.64
CA SER A 86 -9.18 18.49 7.59
C SER A 86 -9.43 19.21 6.25
N ARG A 87 -10.66 19.17 5.76
CA ARG A 87 -11.09 19.89 4.55
C ARG A 87 -10.89 21.40 4.66
N SER A 88 -11.12 21.96 5.85
CA SER A 88 -10.92 23.39 6.13
C SER A 88 -9.45 23.80 6.07
N ASP A 89 -8.56 22.96 6.58
CA ASP A 89 -7.12 23.22 6.52
C ASP A 89 -6.59 23.08 5.10
N LEU A 90 -7.05 22.06 4.36
CA LEU A 90 -6.71 21.87 2.96
C LEU A 90 -7.15 23.07 2.10
N ALA A 91 -8.38 23.58 2.29
CA ALA A 91 -8.89 24.75 1.58
C ALA A 91 -8.06 26.02 1.84
N ARG A 92 -7.42 26.12 3.01
CA ARG A 92 -6.53 27.22 3.38
C ARG A 92 -5.07 26.96 3.03
N HIS A 93 -4.73 25.82 2.44
CA HIS A 93 -3.36 25.35 2.21
C HIS A 93 -2.52 25.30 3.51
N ASP A 94 -3.16 25.04 4.66
CA ASP A 94 -2.51 24.99 5.96
C ASP A 94 -2.21 23.54 6.37
N PHE A 95 -1.00 23.06 6.07
CA PHE A 95 -0.61 21.67 6.34
C PHE A 95 -0.09 21.41 7.77
N ARG A 96 -0.20 22.38 8.68
CA ARG A 96 0.32 22.22 10.06
C ARG A 96 -0.44 21.18 10.88
N HIS A 97 -1.67 20.86 10.51
CA HIS A 97 -2.54 19.91 11.21
C HIS A 97 -2.76 18.61 10.40
N VAL A 98 -1.79 18.25 9.55
CA VAL A 98 -1.78 16.94 8.91
C VAL A 98 -1.66 15.84 9.97
N ARG A 99 -2.46 14.79 9.80
CA ARG A 99 -2.51 13.60 10.64
C ARG A 99 -1.92 12.42 9.89
N VAL A 100 -1.28 11.54 10.63
CA VAL A 100 -0.70 10.30 10.12
C VAL A 100 -1.34 9.15 10.89
N ASP A 101 -1.95 8.23 10.17
CA ASP A 101 -2.66 7.05 10.66
C ASP A 101 -2.08 5.79 9.99
N VAL A 102 -2.45 4.62 10.50
CA VAL A 102 -2.00 3.32 10.02
C VAL A 102 -3.23 2.48 9.70
N SER A 103 -3.34 1.96 8.47
CA SER A 103 -4.54 1.21 8.04
C SER A 103 -4.54 -0.20 8.63
N ASN A 104 -5.61 -0.60 9.31
CA ASN A 104 -5.86 -2.00 9.67
C ASN A 104 -6.57 -2.76 8.54
#